data_AF-A0A433EEW2-F1
#
_entry.id   AF-A0A433EEW2-F1
#
_cell.length_a   1.000
_cell.length_b   1.000
_cell.length_c   1.000
_cell.angle_alpha   90.00
_cell.angle_beta   90.00
_cell.angle_gamma   90.00
#
_symmetry.space_group_name_H-M   'P 1'
#
loop_
_entity.id
_entity.type
_entity.pdbx_description
1 polymer ?
#
loop_
_entity_poly.entity_id
_entity_poly.type
_entity_poly.pdbx_seq_one_letter_code
_entity_poly.pdbx_strand_id
1 'polypeptide(L)'
;MFDDGLVATVSPHPVLARLVFILTDAGIGVTIKNRVLSIGREQNVRSVLFWSQDELWHVGYHSTRFTDGHTENLKIATLSTPDIEVALRWLICRTANQYRTRSKRCWAQLLPLRTAGRFASGWSAEQVSVQDSHAGTVEARLIQPDGLPLHMRMTTALPHAIELAALSHLMEFSPQQVLDAYLDPDGNPLPVHLLERGTPDRTMGDDFYRLVTARGKAWHYLDDEIQPPGSFDRVPHFWCEDGCWHYGHTERGELRSPDVSSPHFAVILRWAAYDVLNDARADNGWPMLLTNYWKPQLAPGWATHSPQEHPGCVCLITPTGSILNTVIHSANEKNAAALSHLMSLSPTEVIDCFIQETGGRFHEQLDPGPSSTPSRT
;
A
#
# COMPACT_ATOMS: atom_id res chain seq x y z
N MET A 1 15.97 26.19 21.78
CA MET A 1 17.27 25.70 22.25
C MET A 1 17.14 24.19 22.22
N PHE A 2 17.42 23.59 21.06
CA PHE A 2 17.20 22.17 20.83
C PHE A 2 18.47 21.42 21.22
N ASP A 3 18.29 20.31 21.92
CA ASP A 3 19.33 19.44 22.44
C ASP A 3 20.13 18.85 21.26
N ASP A 4 21.40 19.25 21.11
CA ASP A 4 22.34 18.78 20.07
C ASP A 4 22.57 17.24 20.10
N GLY A 5 21.96 16.54 21.07
CA GLY A 5 22.05 15.09 21.24
C GLY A 5 21.09 14.25 20.38
N LEU A 6 20.08 14.82 19.70
CA LEU A 6 19.08 14.00 19.00
C LEU A 6 19.69 13.21 17.82
N VAL A 7 20.55 13.85 17.01
CA VAL A 7 21.13 13.26 15.78
C VAL A 7 22.32 12.33 16.07
N ALA A 8 23.09 12.62 17.12
CA ALA A 8 24.30 11.89 17.46
C ALA A 8 24.06 10.42 17.86
N THR A 9 22.82 10.04 18.15
CA THR A 9 22.48 8.71 18.68
C THR A 9 22.16 7.66 17.61
N VAL A 10 21.93 8.06 16.34
CA VAL A 10 21.67 7.11 15.22
C VAL A 10 22.81 7.14 14.21
N SER A 11 23.28 8.33 13.82
CA SER A 11 24.49 8.57 13.01
C SER A 11 24.70 10.08 12.86
N PRO A 12 25.92 10.65 12.97
CA PRO A 12 26.17 12.07 12.73
C PRO A 12 26.15 12.42 11.23
N HIS A 13 25.25 11.82 10.44
CA HIS A 13 25.18 12.07 9.01
C HIS A 13 24.46 13.40 8.73
N PRO A 14 25.06 14.36 7.99
CA PRO A 14 24.52 15.70 7.83
C PRO A 14 23.15 15.73 7.13
N VAL A 15 22.95 14.85 6.15
CA VAL A 15 21.66 14.73 5.44
C VAL A 15 20.55 14.22 6.36
N LEU A 16 20.88 13.28 7.27
CA LEU A 16 19.91 12.75 8.23
C LEU A 16 19.49 13.83 9.24
N ALA A 17 20.47 14.58 9.75
CA ALA A 17 20.23 15.72 10.63
C ALA A 17 19.27 16.74 9.99
N ARG A 18 19.53 17.07 8.73
CA ARG A 18 18.72 18.02 7.96
C ARG A 18 17.31 17.49 7.70
N LEU A 19 17.16 16.22 7.32
CA LEU A 19 15.84 15.59 7.15
C LEU A 19 15.03 15.66 8.46
N VAL A 20 15.62 15.25 9.59
CA VAL A 20 14.97 15.30 10.91
C VAL A 20 14.52 16.72 11.24
N PHE A 21 15.38 17.71 11.04
CA PHE A 21 15.05 19.11 11.29
C PHE A 21 13.83 19.56 10.46
N ILE A 22 13.85 19.30 9.15
CA ILE A 22 12.79 19.74 8.25
C ILE A 22 11.45 19.07 8.56
N LEU A 23 11.45 17.77 8.82
CA LEU A 23 10.22 17.05 9.14
C LEU A 23 9.65 17.55 10.47
N THR A 24 10.51 17.75 11.48
CA THR A 24 10.10 18.29 12.78
C THR A 24 9.53 19.71 12.66
N ASP A 25 10.17 20.58 11.86
CA ASP A 25 9.70 21.95 11.60
C ASP A 25 8.34 21.96 10.88
N ALA A 26 8.09 20.96 10.01
CA ALA A 26 6.78 20.74 9.39
C ALA A 26 5.74 20.09 10.32
N GLY A 27 6.05 19.91 11.61
CA GLY A 27 5.14 19.32 12.59
C GLY A 27 4.96 17.81 12.47
N ILE A 28 5.87 17.12 11.80
CA ILE A 28 5.87 15.66 11.69
C ILE A 28 6.54 15.08 12.93
N GLY A 29 5.92 14.07 13.53
CA GLY A 29 6.44 13.43 14.73
C GLY A 29 7.73 12.69 14.43
N VAL A 30 8.86 13.15 14.97
CA VAL A 30 10.15 12.47 14.87
C VAL A 30 10.62 12.09 16.27
N THR A 31 10.92 10.82 16.48
CA THR A 31 11.41 10.31 17.77
C THR A 31 12.65 9.47 17.55
N ILE A 32 13.63 9.61 18.44
CA ILE A 32 14.83 8.79 18.45
C ILE A 32 14.91 8.08 19.79
N LYS A 33 14.87 6.75 19.77
CA LYS A 33 14.94 5.91 20.98
C LYS A 33 15.75 4.67 20.68
N ASN A 34 16.67 4.31 21.59
CA ASN A 34 17.52 3.12 21.47
C ASN A 34 18.23 3.01 20.10
N ARG A 35 18.77 4.13 19.60
CA ARG A 35 19.42 4.25 18.28
C ARG A 35 18.53 3.90 17.09
N VAL A 36 17.21 3.97 17.26
CA VAL A 36 16.22 3.85 16.18
C VAL A 36 15.58 5.22 16.00
N LEU A 37 15.67 5.74 14.79
CA LEU A 37 14.88 6.88 14.34
C LEU A 37 13.51 6.38 13.89
N SER A 38 12.46 6.99 14.43
CA SER A 38 11.07 6.74 14.05
C SER A 38 10.46 8.05 13.54
N ILE A 39 9.96 8.01 12.31
CA ILE A 39 9.27 9.12 11.65
C ILE A 39 7.80 8.73 11.54
N GLY A 40 6.97 9.44 12.29
CA GLY A 40 5.52 9.31 12.27
C GLY A 40 4.95 9.66 10.90
N ARG A 41 3.75 9.15 10.65
CA ARG A 41 3.00 9.35 9.42
C ARG A 41 1.60 9.86 9.76
N GLU A 42 0.70 9.77 8.80
CA GLU A 42 -0.72 10.04 9.02
C GLU A 42 -1.30 9.15 10.13
N GLN A 43 -2.40 9.59 10.71
CA GLN A 43 -3.06 8.86 11.80
C GLN A 43 -3.31 7.40 11.37
N ASN A 44 -3.12 6.45 12.28
CA ASN A 44 -3.36 5.02 12.03
C ASN A 44 -2.40 4.37 11.02
N VAL A 45 -1.40 5.10 10.54
CA VAL A 45 -0.34 4.56 9.70
C VAL A 45 0.92 4.33 10.53
N ARG A 46 1.55 3.17 10.35
CA ARG A 46 2.80 2.83 11.05
C ARG A 46 3.94 3.77 10.65
N SER A 47 4.76 4.13 11.64
CA SER A 47 5.95 4.95 11.42
C SER A 47 6.99 4.27 10.53
N VAL A 48 7.75 5.08 9.80
CA VAL A 48 8.97 4.63 9.10
C VAL A 48 10.12 4.64 10.10
N LEU A 49 10.83 3.53 10.18
CA LEU A 49 11.99 3.34 11.04
C LEU A 49 13.27 3.40 10.23
N PHE A 50 14.31 3.95 10.84
CA PHE A 50 15.68 3.94 10.36
C PHE A 50 16.63 3.53 11.49
N TRP A 51 17.41 2.48 11.29
CA TRP A 51 18.35 1.97 12.30
C TRP A 51 19.55 1.26 11.67
N SER A 52 20.63 1.12 12.44
CA SER A 52 21.77 0.29 12.09
C SER A 52 21.77 -0.99 12.93
N GLN A 53 22.04 -2.14 12.32
CA GLN A 53 22.22 -3.41 13.01
C GLN A 53 23.09 -4.33 12.15
N ASP A 54 23.99 -5.11 12.76
CA ASP A 54 24.83 -6.11 12.07
C ASP A 54 25.57 -5.54 10.84
N GLU A 55 26.17 -4.36 10.99
CA GLU A 55 26.88 -3.61 9.94
C GLU A 55 26.02 -3.16 8.74
N LEU A 56 24.69 -3.30 8.84
CA LEU A 56 23.72 -2.84 7.86
C LEU A 56 22.93 -1.64 8.37
N TRP A 57 22.51 -0.81 7.42
CA TRP A 57 21.48 0.21 7.57
C TRP A 57 20.16 -0.32 7.08
N HIS A 58 19.11 -0.09 7.86
CA HIS A 58 17.77 -0.57 7.59
C HIS A 58 16.78 0.58 7.52
N VAL A 59 15.83 0.46 6.59
CA VAL A 59 14.61 1.27 6.54
C VAL A 59 13.44 0.31 6.56
N GLY A 60 12.46 0.56 7.42
CA GLY A 60 11.34 -0.35 7.57
C GLY A 60 10.31 0.16 8.56
N TYR A 61 9.71 -0.73 9.33
CA TYR A 61 8.57 -0.41 10.19
C TYR A 61 8.49 -1.33 11.41
N HIS A 62 7.61 -0.98 12.34
CA HIS A 62 7.23 -1.88 13.43
C HIS A 62 6.09 -2.81 13.02
N SER A 63 6.20 -4.07 13.40
CA SER A 63 5.11 -5.05 13.33
C SER A 63 4.86 -5.60 14.72
N THR A 64 3.59 -5.76 15.09
CA THR A 64 3.19 -6.45 16.31
C THR A 64 2.90 -7.91 15.98
N ARG A 65 3.60 -8.83 16.65
CA ARG A 65 3.27 -10.25 16.61
C ARG A 65 2.71 -10.66 17.96
N PHE A 66 1.62 -11.41 17.95
CA PHE A 66 1.11 -12.06 19.15
C PHE A 66 1.62 -13.51 19.18
N THR A 67 2.47 -13.81 20.15
CA THR A 67 3.07 -15.14 20.35
C THR A 67 2.93 -15.52 21.82
N ASP A 68 2.38 -16.71 22.09
CA ASP A 68 2.29 -17.32 23.42
C ASP A 68 1.77 -16.39 24.54
N GLY A 69 0.74 -15.59 24.25
CA GLY A 69 0.14 -14.67 25.24
C GLY A 69 0.88 -13.34 25.45
N HIS A 70 1.94 -13.09 24.67
CA HIS A 70 2.70 -11.85 24.71
C HIS A 70 2.67 -11.13 23.34
N THR A 71 2.69 -9.80 23.39
CA THR A 71 2.83 -8.96 22.19
C THR A 71 4.29 -8.58 22.02
N GLU A 72 4.91 -9.06 20.95
CA GLU A 72 6.25 -8.69 20.54
C GLU A 72 6.20 -7.55 19.52
N ASN A 73 6.96 -6.49 19.77
CA ASN A 73 7.20 -5.42 18.80
C ASN A 73 8.46 -5.74 17.99
N LEU A 74 8.26 -6.24 16.78
CA LEU A 74 9.32 -6.58 15.84
C LEU A 74 9.66 -5.35 14.98
N LYS A 75 10.93 -5.24 14.60
CA LYS A 75 11.36 -4.35 13.52
C LYS A 75 11.45 -5.18 12.25
N ILE A 76 10.71 -4.81 11.22
CA ILE A 76 10.76 -5.45 9.91
C ILE A 76 11.48 -4.49 8.97
N ALA A 77 12.56 -4.95 8.34
CA ALA A 77 13.31 -4.17 7.38
C ALA A 77 12.73 -4.38 5.98
N THR A 78 12.19 -3.32 5.37
CA THR A 78 11.86 -3.31 3.94
C THR A 78 13.13 -3.17 3.12
N LEU A 79 14.14 -2.41 3.57
CA LEU A 79 15.46 -2.28 2.95
C LEU A 79 16.54 -2.62 3.96
N SER A 80 17.56 -3.37 3.54
CA SER A 80 18.81 -3.59 4.26
C SER A 80 20.02 -3.42 3.34
N THR A 81 21.02 -2.63 3.74
CA THR A 81 22.23 -2.37 2.94
C THR A 81 23.40 -1.92 3.82
N PRO A 82 24.67 -2.28 3.52
CA PRO A 82 25.82 -1.71 4.21
C PRO A 82 26.08 -0.24 3.81
N ASP A 83 25.49 0.25 2.71
CA ASP A 83 25.69 1.61 2.23
C ASP A 83 24.64 2.56 2.83
N ILE A 84 25.07 3.44 3.74
CA ILE A 84 24.22 4.44 4.37
C ILE A 84 23.56 5.37 3.35
N GLU A 85 24.23 5.69 2.25
CA GLU A 85 23.66 6.60 1.27
C GLU A 85 22.48 5.97 0.52
N VAL A 86 22.55 4.66 0.22
CA VAL A 86 21.42 3.91 -0.34
C VAL A 86 20.24 3.94 0.63
N ALA A 87 20.50 3.67 1.92
CA ALA A 87 19.47 3.70 2.95
C ALA A 87 18.86 5.11 3.13
N LEU A 88 19.67 6.18 3.03
CA LEU A 88 19.19 7.56 3.12
C LEU A 88 18.34 7.97 1.92
N ARG A 89 18.72 7.61 0.69
CA ARG A 89 17.89 7.86 -0.50
C ARG A 89 16.49 7.26 -0.33
N TRP A 90 16.44 6.03 0.17
CA TRP A 90 15.17 5.35 0.43
C TRP A 90 14.39 5.97 1.60
N LEU A 91 15.06 6.30 2.71
CA LEU A 91 14.42 6.99 3.84
C LEU A 91 13.78 8.32 3.42
N ILE A 92 14.50 9.12 2.62
CA ILE A 92 14.00 10.39 2.08
C ILE A 92 12.77 10.11 1.21
N CYS A 93 12.86 9.15 0.28
CA CYS A 93 11.75 8.77 -0.60
C CYS A 93 10.47 8.40 0.18
N ARG A 94 10.62 7.74 1.33
CA ARG A 94 9.50 7.26 2.16
C ARG A 94 8.92 8.29 3.12
N THR A 95 9.55 9.46 3.28
CA THR A 95 9.17 10.39 4.35
C THR A 95 9.10 11.85 3.94
N ALA A 96 9.83 12.27 2.90
CA ALA A 96 9.96 13.68 2.55
C ALA A 96 8.75 14.23 1.77
N ASN A 97 7.91 13.37 1.19
CA ASN A 97 6.64 13.81 0.62
C ASN A 97 5.68 14.35 1.69
N GLN A 98 5.77 13.89 2.94
CA GLN A 98 5.04 14.50 4.06
C GLN A 98 5.32 16.01 4.21
N TYR A 99 6.56 16.45 3.94
CA TYR A 99 6.87 17.88 3.91
C TYR A 99 6.12 18.58 2.77
N ARG A 100 6.10 17.99 1.57
CA ARG A 100 5.43 18.55 0.39
C ARG A 100 3.93 18.70 0.61
N THR A 101 3.29 17.68 1.18
CA THR A 101 1.83 17.63 1.41
C THR A 101 1.39 18.45 2.62
N ARG A 102 2.17 18.49 3.72
CA ARG A 102 1.83 19.26 4.93
C ARG A 102 2.30 20.71 4.90
N SER A 103 3.19 21.08 3.98
CA SER A 103 3.53 22.48 3.78
C SER A 103 2.28 23.28 3.40
N LYS A 104 2.20 24.55 3.82
CA LYS A 104 1.10 25.47 3.46
C LYS A 104 0.89 25.64 1.94
N ARG A 105 1.82 25.14 1.12
CA ARG A 105 1.84 25.26 -0.33
C ARG A 105 1.29 24.02 -1.05
N CYS A 106 1.11 22.89 -0.34
CA CYS A 106 0.60 21.62 -0.88
C CYS A 106 1.23 21.26 -2.23
N TRP A 107 2.55 21.08 -2.26
CA TRP A 107 3.26 20.78 -3.51
C TRP A 107 2.90 19.40 -4.04
N ALA A 108 2.95 19.24 -5.37
CA ALA A 108 2.80 17.95 -6.03
C ALA A 108 3.79 16.94 -5.46
N GLN A 109 3.36 15.71 -5.20
CA GLN A 109 4.23 14.68 -4.63
C GLN A 109 5.32 14.28 -5.63
N LEU A 110 6.51 14.00 -5.10
CA LEU A 110 7.67 13.58 -5.86
C LEU A 110 7.87 12.07 -5.66
N LEU A 111 7.90 11.33 -6.76
CA LEU A 111 8.08 9.88 -6.80
C LEU A 111 7.19 9.11 -5.80
N PRO A 112 5.86 9.36 -5.74
CA PRO A 112 5.01 8.57 -4.87
C PRO A 112 4.96 7.12 -5.37
N LEU A 113 4.98 6.14 -4.47
CA LEU A 113 5.08 4.71 -4.84
C LEU A 113 3.96 4.26 -5.80
N ARG A 114 2.79 4.88 -5.69
CA ARG A 114 1.64 4.62 -6.58
C ARG A 114 1.92 4.86 -8.07
N THR A 115 2.90 5.70 -8.41
CA THR A 115 3.31 5.97 -9.80
C THR A 115 4.70 5.44 -10.13
N ALA A 116 5.39 4.78 -9.19
CA ALA A 116 6.82 4.43 -9.32
C ALA A 116 7.10 3.08 -10.01
N GLY A 117 6.11 2.46 -10.66
CA GLY A 117 6.22 1.09 -11.19
C GLY A 117 7.13 0.87 -12.40
N ARG A 118 7.95 1.85 -12.79
CA ARG A 118 8.89 1.75 -13.91
C ARG A 118 10.31 2.11 -13.47
N PHE A 119 11.25 1.20 -13.73
CA PHE A 119 12.67 1.42 -13.46
C PHE A 119 13.26 2.58 -14.26
N ALA A 120 14.26 3.23 -13.66
CA ALA A 120 15.16 4.14 -14.35
C ALA A 120 15.88 3.43 -15.51
N SER A 121 16.30 4.18 -16.53
CA SER A 121 16.88 3.61 -17.75
C SER A 121 18.09 2.73 -17.46
N GLY A 122 18.05 1.48 -17.92
CA GLY A 122 19.13 0.49 -17.71
C GLY A 122 19.08 -0.24 -16.37
N TRP A 123 18.34 0.27 -15.38
CA TRP A 123 18.18 -0.42 -14.10
C TRP A 123 17.17 -1.56 -14.20
N SER A 124 17.36 -2.58 -13.38
CA SER A 124 16.41 -3.68 -13.21
C SER A 124 16.51 -4.25 -11.79
N ALA A 125 15.78 -5.33 -11.52
CA ALA A 125 15.82 -6.03 -10.25
C ALA A 125 16.01 -7.53 -10.46
N GLU A 126 16.69 -8.16 -9.52
CA GLU A 126 16.76 -9.62 -9.44
C GLU A 126 16.32 -10.12 -8.07
N GLN A 127 15.72 -11.29 -8.06
CA GLN A 127 15.32 -11.96 -6.82
C GLN A 127 16.53 -12.54 -6.11
N VAL A 128 16.66 -12.27 -4.81
CA VAL A 128 17.72 -12.81 -3.95
C VAL A 128 17.23 -14.06 -3.20
N SER A 129 15.99 -14.01 -2.70
CA SER A 129 15.35 -15.15 -2.06
C SER A 129 13.83 -15.04 -2.15
N VAL A 130 13.15 -16.19 -2.15
CA VAL A 130 11.74 -16.24 -1.74
C VAL A 130 11.77 -16.05 -0.23
N GLN A 131 11.22 -14.95 0.27
CA GLN A 131 10.67 -15.03 1.61
C GLN A 131 9.40 -15.86 1.44
N ASP A 132 9.20 -16.86 2.28
CA ASP A 132 7.91 -17.52 2.44
C ASP A 132 6.92 -16.46 2.96
N SER A 133 6.40 -15.64 2.04
CA SER A 133 5.87 -14.34 2.38
C SER A 133 4.57 -14.02 1.68
N HIS A 134 3.84 -13.21 2.41
CA HIS A 134 2.51 -12.74 2.15
C HIS A 134 2.31 -12.27 0.70
N ALA A 135 1.26 -12.77 0.03
CA ALA A 135 0.82 -12.32 -1.29
C ALA A 135 1.88 -12.37 -2.43
N GLY A 136 2.91 -13.24 -2.32
CA GLY A 136 3.93 -13.38 -3.35
C GLY A 136 5.04 -12.33 -3.29
N THR A 137 5.29 -11.80 -2.08
CA THR A 137 6.45 -10.95 -1.81
C THR A 137 7.74 -11.76 -1.83
N VAL A 138 8.86 -11.07 -2.05
CA VAL A 138 10.21 -11.63 -2.20
C VAL A 138 11.23 -10.64 -1.68
N GLU A 139 12.43 -11.12 -1.40
CA GLU A 139 13.60 -10.26 -1.27
C GLU A 139 14.26 -10.13 -2.63
N ALA A 140 14.46 -8.90 -3.08
CA ALA A 140 15.12 -8.59 -4.34
C ALA A 140 16.18 -7.50 -4.15
N ARG A 141 17.01 -7.30 -5.18
CA ARG A 141 18.02 -6.25 -5.19
C ARG A 141 18.08 -5.57 -6.55
N LEU A 142 18.57 -4.34 -6.56
CA LEU A 142 18.80 -3.58 -7.78
C LEU A 142 19.98 -4.14 -8.58
N ILE A 143 19.80 -4.16 -9.90
CA ILE A 143 20.84 -4.41 -10.89
C ILE A 143 21.11 -3.09 -11.61
N GLN A 144 22.37 -2.69 -11.59
CA GLN A 144 22.87 -1.47 -12.23
C GLN A 144 22.82 -1.57 -13.76
N PRO A 145 22.90 -0.45 -14.50
CA PRO A 145 22.93 -0.45 -15.97
C PRO A 145 24.08 -1.25 -16.61
N ASP A 146 25.18 -1.46 -15.88
CA ASP A 146 26.31 -2.29 -16.31
C ASP A 146 26.12 -3.78 -15.98
N GLY A 147 25.00 -4.16 -15.38
CA GLY A 147 24.65 -5.52 -15.00
C GLY A 147 25.14 -5.94 -13.61
N LEU A 148 25.82 -5.07 -12.86
CA LEU A 148 26.29 -5.42 -11.52
C LEU A 148 25.17 -5.30 -10.47
N PRO A 149 25.02 -6.28 -9.57
CA PRO A 149 24.07 -6.18 -8.48
C PRO A 149 24.57 -5.23 -7.39
N LEU A 150 23.69 -4.37 -6.91
CA LEU A 150 23.96 -3.58 -5.71
C LEU A 150 23.96 -4.48 -4.47
N HIS A 151 24.85 -4.18 -3.54
CA HIS A 151 24.87 -4.83 -2.24
C HIS A 151 23.75 -4.26 -1.36
N MET A 152 22.54 -4.76 -1.56
CA MET A 152 21.35 -4.43 -0.79
C MET A 152 20.32 -5.54 -0.92
N ARG A 153 19.32 -5.54 -0.06
CA ARG A 153 18.13 -6.38 -0.17
C ARG A 153 16.91 -5.54 0.17
N MET A 154 15.82 -5.78 -0.55
CA MET A 154 14.58 -5.07 -0.36
C MET A 154 13.40 -6.02 -0.50
N THR A 155 12.48 -5.98 0.46
CA THR A 155 11.20 -6.67 0.39
C THR A 155 10.32 -5.98 -0.65
N THR A 156 9.82 -6.75 -1.61
CA THR A 156 9.02 -6.25 -2.73
C THR A 156 8.23 -7.39 -3.37
N ALA A 157 7.45 -7.15 -4.43
CA ALA A 157 6.83 -8.16 -5.26
C ALA A 157 7.21 -8.02 -6.74
N LEU A 158 7.51 -9.15 -7.39
CA LEU A 158 7.86 -9.21 -8.81
C LEU A 158 6.62 -9.43 -9.70
N PRO A 159 6.62 -8.97 -10.96
CA PRO A 159 7.75 -8.32 -11.66
C PRO A 159 7.84 -6.80 -11.45
N HIS A 160 6.86 -6.16 -10.81
CA HIS A 160 6.76 -4.69 -10.77
C HIS A 160 7.82 -4.04 -9.89
N ALA A 161 8.18 -4.68 -8.77
CA ALA A 161 9.23 -4.25 -7.89
C ALA A 161 9.20 -2.76 -7.51
N ILE A 162 8.05 -2.26 -7.06
CA ILE A 162 7.72 -0.82 -6.99
C ILE A 162 8.76 -0.04 -6.18
N GLU A 163 9.19 -0.56 -5.03
CA GLU A 163 10.18 0.08 -4.16
C GLU A 163 11.57 0.15 -4.81
N LEU A 164 11.99 -0.93 -5.49
CA LEU A 164 13.24 -0.96 -6.24
C LEU A 164 13.18 -0.03 -7.44
N ALA A 165 12.07 0.00 -8.17
CA ALA A 165 11.84 0.90 -9.29
C ALA A 165 11.91 2.36 -8.83
N ALA A 166 11.29 2.72 -7.70
CA ALA A 166 11.44 4.04 -7.08
C ALA A 166 12.91 4.33 -6.73
N LEU A 167 13.57 3.45 -5.99
CA LEU A 167 14.96 3.66 -5.58
C LEU A 167 15.92 3.82 -6.77
N SER A 168 15.68 3.12 -7.88
CA SER A 168 16.52 3.19 -9.08
C SER A 168 16.63 4.60 -9.67
N HIS A 169 15.56 5.41 -9.58
CA HIS A 169 15.57 6.81 -10.04
C HIS A 169 16.42 7.73 -9.15
N LEU A 170 16.73 7.31 -7.93
CA LEU A 170 17.48 8.10 -6.96
C LEU A 170 18.97 7.77 -6.95
N MET A 171 19.35 6.64 -7.56
CA MET A 171 20.72 6.11 -7.48
C MET A 171 21.77 6.98 -8.20
N GLU A 172 21.36 7.82 -9.15
CA GLU A 172 22.26 8.75 -9.85
C GLU A 172 22.54 10.04 -9.07
N PHE A 173 21.86 10.25 -7.94
CA PHE A 173 21.91 11.48 -7.15
C PHE A 173 22.51 11.22 -5.77
N SER A 174 23.22 12.20 -5.20
CA SER A 174 23.62 12.13 -3.78
C SER A 174 22.38 12.22 -2.86
N PRO A 175 22.41 11.69 -1.63
CA PRO A 175 21.30 11.84 -0.69
C PRO A 175 20.92 13.31 -0.43
N GLN A 176 21.91 14.21 -0.49
CA GLN A 176 21.69 15.66 -0.38
C GLN A 176 20.86 16.19 -1.55
N GLN A 177 21.20 15.83 -2.80
CA GLN A 177 20.43 16.22 -3.99
C GLN A 177 19.02 15.63 -3.98
N VAL A 178 18.86 14.38 -3.52
CA VAL A 178 17.54 13.77 -3.35
C VAL A 178 16.72 14.57 -2.35
N LEU A 179 17.28 14.90 -1.17
CA LEU A 179 16.58 15.73 -0.20
C LEU A 179 16.23 17.11 -0.78
N ASP A 180 17.17 17.77 -1.44
CA ASP A 180 16.93 19.08 -2.09
C ASP A 180 15.77 19.03 -3.08
N ALA A 181 15.63 17.95 -3.85
CA ALA A 181 14.50 17.75 -4.77
C ALA A 181 13.15 17.72 -4.06
N TYR A 182 13.04 17.07 -2.90
CA TYR A 182 11.79 17.07 -2.14
C TYR A 182 11.46 18.45 -1.55
N LEU A 183 12.46 19.32 -1.37
CA LEU A 183 12.31 20.68 -0.83
C LEU A 183 12.17 21.75 -1.91
N ASP A 184 12.30 21.38 -3.17
CA ASP A 184 12.11 22.25 -4.32
C ASP A 184 10.66 22.10 -4.86
N PRO A 185 9.90 23.20 -5.06
CA PRO A 185 8.53 23.11 -5.57
C PRO A 185 8.41 22.30 -6.87
N ASP A 186 9.41 22.44 -7.75
CA ASP A 186 9.47 21.83 -9.07
C ASP A 186 10.27 20.52 -9.10
N GLY A 187 10.67 20.01 -7.92
CA GLY A 187 11.34 18.71 -7.80
C GLY A 187 12.80 18.70 -8.28
N ASN A 188 13.42 19.85 -8.51
CA ASN A 188 14.80 19.90 -9.02
C ASN A 188 15.82 19.45 -7.97
N PRO A 189 16.86 18.66 -8.33
CA PRO A 189 17.30 18.35 -9.69
C PRO A 189 16.75 17.02 -10.27
N LEU A 190 15.78 16.38 -9.61
CA LEU A 190 15.23 15.12 -10.12
C LEU A 190 14.45 15.34 -11.43
N PRO A 191 14.44 14.36 -12.36
CA PRO A 191 13.70 14.47 -13.60
C PRO A 191 12.23 14.80 -13.39
N VAL A 192 11.72 15.75 -14.16
CA VAL A 192 10.36 16.30 -13.98
C VAL A 192 9.22 15.28 -14.16
N HIS A 193 9.49 14.12 -14.76
CA HIS A 193 8.51 13.05 -14.92
C HIS A 193 8.27 12.26 -13.62
N LEU A 194 9.13 12.45 -12.61
CA LEU A 194 8.96 11.84 -11.28
C LEU A 194 8.00 12.65 -10.40
N LEU A 195 7.69 13.90 -10.76
CA LEU A 195 6.61 14.65 -10.13
C LEU A 195 5.26 14.09 -10.58
N GLU A 196 4.38 13.83 -9.62
CA GLU A 196 3.01 13.45 -9.93
C GLU A 196 2.27 14.65 -10.55
N ARG A 197 1.91 14.51 -11.83
CA ARG A 197 1.18 15.54 -12.58
C ARG A 197 -0.30 15.19 -12.63
N GLY A 198 -1.13 16.17 -12.27
CA GLY A 198 -2.59 15.98 -12.23
C GLY A 198 -3.06 15.50 -10.86
N THR A 199 -4.34 15.13 -10.80
CA THR A 199 -4.94 14.59 -9.58
C THR A 199 -4.70 13.08 -9.49
N PRO A 200 -4.49 12.51 -8.29
CA PRO A 200 -4.13 11.10 -8.18
C PRO A 200 -5.21 10.13 -8.69
N ASP A 201 -6.49 10.52 -8.71
CA ASP A 201 -7.55 9.75 -9.36
C ASP A 201 -7.32 9.53 -10.87
N ARG A 202 -6.68 10.49 -11.54
CA ARG A 202 -6.36 10.40 -12.97
C ARG A 202 -5.09 9.62 -13.22
N THR A 203 -4.06 9.78 -12.38
CA THR A 203 -2.76 9.13 -12.57
C THR A 203 -2.82 7.62 -12.31
N MET A 204 -3.79 7.17 -11.52
CA MET A 204 -4.05 5.77 -11.19
C MET A 204 -4.81 4.98 -12.27
N GLY A 205 -5.23 5.64 -13.36
CA GLY A 205 -5.86 5.03 -14.53
C GLY A 205 -7.38 5.17 -14.59
N ASP A 206 -7.95 4.90 -15.77
CA ASP A 206 -9.35 5.20 -16.10
C ASP A 206 -10.35 4.45 -15.20
N ASP A 207 -10.11 3.18 -14.89
CA ASP A 207 -11.02 2.42 -14.02
C ASP A 207 -11.01 2.98 -12.58
N PHE A 208 -9.86 3.41 -12.06
CA PHE A 208 -9.80 4.04 -10.74
C PHE A 208 -10.54 5.39 -10.74
N TYR A 209 -10.32 6.21 -11.78
CA TYR A 209 -11.06 7.46 -11.96
C TYR A 209 -12.58 7.23 -12.03
N ARG A 210 -13.03 6.18 -12.73
CA ARG A 210 -14.44 5.81 -12.81
C ARG A 210 -15.00 5.37 -11.46
N LEU A 211 -14.26 4.59 -10.69
CA LEU A 211 -14.64 4.21 -9.32
C LEU A 211 -14.81 5.46 -8.44
N VAL A 212 -13.83 6.37 -8.44
CA VAL A 212 -13.86 7.62 -7.67
C VAL A 212 -15.07 8.47 -8.07
N THR A 213 -15.30 8.63 -9.37
CA THR A 213 -16.42 9.40 -9.93
C THR A 213 -17.76 8.77 -9.54
N ALA A 214 -17.89 7.45 -9.67
CA ALA A 214 -19.11 6.72 -9.34
C ALA A 214 -19.46 6.80 -7.85
N ARG A 215 -18.48 6.85 -6.96
CA ARG A 215 -18.73 7.04 -5.53
C ARG A 215 -19.31 8.40 -5.20
N GLY A 216 -18.88 9.45 -5.93
CA GLY A 216 -19.45 10.80 -5.84
C GLY A 216 -19.22 11.55 -4.51
N LYS A 217 -18.28 11.09 -3.68
CA LYS A 217 -17.90 11.72 -2.39
C LYS A 217 -16.40 12.04 -2.38
N ALA A 218 -15.94 12.86 -1.43
CA ALA A 218 -14.55 13.34 -1.37
C ALA A 218 -13.55 12.23 -1.00
N TRP A 219 -12.43 12.18 -1.72
CA TRP A 219 -11.29 11.30 -1.46
C TRP A 219 -10.11 12.13 -0.96
N HIS A 220 -9.30 11.57 -0.07
CA HIS A 220 -8.08 12.20 0.40
C HIS A 220 -6.86 11.47 -0.18
N TYR A 221 -5.92 12.23 -0.73
CA TYR A 221 -4.70 11.70 -1.34
C TYR A 221 -3.50 12.17 -0.52
N LEU A 222 -3.00 11.26 0.31
CA LEU A 222 -1.90 11.50 1.25
C LEU A 222 -0.60 10.90 0.66
N ASP A 223 0.50 10.94 1.40
CA ASP A 223 1.82 10.49 0.92
C ASP A 223 1.83 9.02 0.48
N ASP A 224 1.84 8.07 1.42
CA ASP A 224 1.70 6.64 1.13
C ASP A 224 0.28 6.10 1.38
N GLU A 225 -0.75 6.91 1.04
CA GLU A 225 -2.14 6.52 1.21
C GLU A 225 -3.11 7.24 0.26
N ILE A 226 -4.11 6.51 -0.21
CA ILE A 226 -5.34 7.09 -0.73
C ILE A 226 -6.48 6.66 0.19
N GLN A 227 -7.22 7.62 0.75
CA GLN A 227 -8.32 7.38 1.68
C GLN A 227 -9.65 7.62 0.97
N PRO A 228 -10.44 6.57 0.70
CA PRO A 228 -11.80 6.73 0.19
C PRO A 228 -12.74 7.35 1.23
N PRO A 229 -13.94 7.79 0.79
CA PRO A 229 -15.00 8.17 1.71
C PRO A 229 -15.34 6.99 2.62
N GLY A 230 -15.37 7.24 3.93
CA GLY A 230 -15.74 6.26 4.95
C GLY A 230 -16.45 6.91 6.13
N SER A 231 -16.79 6.09 7.11
CA SER A 231 -17.35 6.55 8.39
C SER A 231 -16.24 6.71 9.42
N PHE A 232 -16.53 7.41 10.52
CA PHE A 232 -15.54 7.65 11.58
C PHE A 232 -15.06 6.35 12.25
N ASP A 233 -15.94 5.34 12.31
CA ASP A 233 -15.68 4.05 12.94
C ASP A 233 -15.01 3.03 12.01
N ARG A 234 -15.12 3.21 10.68
CA ARG A 234 -14.49 2.36 9.67
C ARG A 234 -14.01 3.24 8.51
N VAL A 235 -12.71 3.56 8.53
CA VAL A 235 -12.06 4.38 7.51
C VAL A 235 -11.36 3.47 6.51
N PRO A 236 -11.72 3.47 5.21
CA PRO A 236 -11.02 2.70 4.19
C PRO A 236 -9.68 3.33 3.82
N HIS A 237 -8.73 2.51 3.39
CA HIS A 237 -7.40 2.92 2.96
C HIS A 237 -6.93 2.09 1.76
N PHE A 238 -6.25 2.75 0.82
CA PHE A 238 -5.39 2.13 -0.18
C PHE A 238 -3.94 2.51 0.11
N TRP A 239 -3.02 1.56 0.08
CA TRP A 239 -1.59 1.85 0.18
C TRP A 239 -0.74 0.81 -0.54
N CYS A 240 0.51 1.18 -0.85
CA CYS A 240 1.52 0.29 -1.38
C CYS A 240 2.61 0.07 -0.34
N GLU A 241 2.98 -1.18 -0.12
CA GLU A 241 3.98 -1.57 0.88
C GLU A 241 4.52 -2.96 0.61
N ASP A 242 5.85 -3.10 0.73
CA ASP A 242 6.58 -4.34 0.47
C ASP A 242 6.20 -4.95 -0.90
N GLY A 243 5.96 -4.10 -1.89
CA GLY A 243 5.60 -4.42 -3.27
C GLY A 243 4.16 -4.86 -3.49
N CYS A 244 3.34 -4.90 -2.43
CA CYS A 244 1.92 -5.17 -2.53
C CYS A 244 1.10 -3.88 -2.45
N TRP A 245 0.03 -3.86 -3.22
CA TRP A 245 -1.11 -3.01 -2.98
C TRP A 245 -2.01 -3.63 -1.91
N HIS A 246 -2.52 -2.77 -1.05
CA HIS A 246 -3.42 -3.14 0.03
C HIS A 246 -4.70 -2.33 -0.07
N TYR A 247 -5.81 -2.99 0.23
CA TYR A 247 -7.05 -2.33 0.61
C TYR A 247 -7.48 -2.88 1.96
N GLY A 248 -7.94 -2.00 2.84
CA GLY A 248 -8.43 -2.37 4.15
C GLY A 248 -8.89 -1.15 4.93
N HIS A 249 -9.01 -1.29 6.25
CA HIS A 249 -9.64 -0.27 7.07
C HIS A 249 -8.85 0.00 8.35
N THR A 250 -9.07 1.18 8.88
CA THR A 250 -8.91 1.45 10.31
C THR A 250 -10.27 1.31 10.97
N GLU A 251 -10.33 0.54 12.05
CA GLU A 251 -11.49 0.52 12.95
C GLU A 251 -11.15 1.19 14.28
N ARG A 252 -12.05 2.03 14.79
CA ARG A 252 -11.97 2.60 16.16
C ARG A 252 -10.61 3.25 16.52
N GLY A 253 -9.88 3.76 15.52
CA GLY A 253 -8.59 4.41 15.73
C GLY A 253 -7.40 3.46 15.94
N GLU A 254 -7.53 2.18 15.59
CA GLU A 254 -6.42 1.21 15.55
C GLU A 254 -5.47 1.48 14.36
N LEU A 255 -4.33 0.77 14.27
CA LEU A 255 -3.52 0.84 13.04
C LEU A 255 -4.33 0.25 11.87
N ARG A 256 -4.17 0.84 10.67
CA ARG A 256 -4.82 0.31 9.47
C ARG A 256 -4.39 -1.13 9.23
N SER A 257 -5.36 -2.01 8.96
CA SER A 257 -5.12 -3.42 8.65
C SER A 257 -5.62 -3.75 7.25
N PRO A 258 -4.87 -4.53 6.46
CA PRO A 258 -5.31 -4.94 5.13
C PRO A 258 -6.46 -5.96 5.24
N ASP A 259 -7.50 -5.77 4.43
CA ASP A 259 -8.50 -6.81 4.13
C ASP A 259 -7.98 -7.72 3.03
N VAL A 260 -7.35 -7.11 2.02
CA VAL A 260 -6.76 -7.79 0.88
C VAL A 260 -5.41 -7.18 0.52
N SER A 261 -4.45 -8.04 0.21
CA SER A 261 -3.12 -7.67 -0.33
C SER A 261 -2.87 -8.35 -1.66
N SER A 262 -2.31 -7.63 -2.63
CA SER A 262 -1.96 -8.19 -3.94
C SER A 262 -0.84 -7.37 -4.58
N PRO A 263 0.11 -7.98 -5.29
CA PRO A 263 1.07 -7.25 -6.12
C PRO A 263 0.40 -6.63 -7.36
N HIS A 264 -0.88 -6.94 -7.60
CA HIS A 264 -1.65 -6.45 -8.73
C HIS A 264 -2.70 -5.44 -8.28
N PHE A 265 -2.49 -4.17 -8.63
CA PHE A 265 -3.44 -3.09 -8.33
C PHE A 265 -4.86 -3.39 -8.85
N ALA A 266 -5.00 -4.05 -10.00
CA ALA A 266 -6.29 -4.42 -10.56
C ALA A 266 -7.12 -5.36 -9.67
N VAL A 267 -6.50 -6.15 -8.79
CA VAL A 267 -7.21 -7.01 -7.83
C VAL A 267 -7.78 -6.14 -6.70
N ILE A 268 -6.94 -5.26 -6.16
CA ILE A 268 -7.31 -4.29 -5.12
C ILE A 268 -8.41 -3.36 -5.61
N LEU A 269 -8.34 -2.91 -6.86
CA LEU A 269 -9.36 -2.08 -7.48
C LEU A 269 -10.74 -2.77 -7.53
N ARG A 270 -10.80 -4.06 -7.88
CA ARG A 270 -12.04 -4.82 -7.87
C ARG A 270 -12.63 -4.93 -6.47
N TRP A 271 -11.78 -5.23 -5.49
CA TRP A 271 -12.18 -5.33 -4.09
C TRP A 271 -12.71 -4.00 -3.55
N ALA A 272 -12.02 -2.90 -3.87
CA ALA A 272 -12.46 -1.58 -3.49
C ALA A 272 -13.76 -1.17 -4.18
N ALA A 273 -14.00 -1.57 -5.43
CA ALA A 273 -15.31 -1.37 -6.07
C ALA A 273 -16.40 -2.09 -5.28
N TYR A 274 -16.14 -3.32 -4.85
CA TYR A 274 -17.07 -4.10 -4.03
C TYR A 274 -17.38 -3.44 -2.68
N ASP A 275 -16.40 -2.85 -1.99
CA ASP A 275 -16.64 -2.17 -0.72
C ASP A 275 -17.25 -0.77 -0.94
N VAL A 276 -16.55 0.10 -1.67
CA VAL A 276 -16.90 1.52 -1.84
C VAL A 276 -18.18 1.74 -2.63
N LEU A 277 -18.40 0.97 -3.72
CA LEU A 277 -19.59 1.19 -4.55
C LEU A 277 -20.83 0.51 -3.99
N ASN A 278 -20.70 -0.49 -3.11
CA ASN A 278 -21.84 -0.98 -2.35
C ASN A 278 -22.42 0.10 -1.42
N ASP A 279 -21.57 0.94 -0.82
CA ASP A 279 -22.06 2.11 -0.09
C ASP A 279 -22.78 3.11 -1.00
N ALA A 280 -22.29 3.30 -2.23
CA ALA A 280 -22.97 4.14 -3.22
C ALA A 280 -24.34 3.54 -3.65
N ARG A 281 -24.44 2.21 -3.76
CA ARG A 281 -25.72 1.53 -4.02
C ARG A 281 -26.70 1.76 -2.87
N ALA A 282 -26.24 1.58 -1.63
CA ALA A 282 -27.04 1.83 -0.44
C ALA A 282 -27.52 3.29 -0.35
N ASP A 283 -26.64 4.26 -0.64
CA ASP A 283 -26.99 5.69 -0.70
C ASP A 283 -28.10 5.98 -1.74
N ASN A 284 -28.16 5.19 -2.83
CA ASN A 284 -29.19 5.29 -3.87
C ASN A 284 -30.43 4.41 -3.61
N GLY A 285 -30.49 3.68 -2.49
CA GLY A 285 -31.58 2.77 -2.15
C GLY A 285 -31.60 1.48 -2.99
N TRP A 286 -30.51 1.14 -3.67
CA TRP A 286 -30.38 -0.08 -4.45
C TRP A 286 -29.90 -1.25 -3.59
N PRO A 287 -30.28 -2.50 -3.91
CA PRO A 287 -29.77 -3.65 -3.18
C PRO A 287 -28.25 -3.79 -3.38
N MET A 288 -27.53 -4.05 -2.29
CA MET A 288 -26.08 -4.27 -2.32
C MET A 288 -25.74 -5.63 -2.95
N LEU A 289 -24.60 -5.72 -3.63
CA LEU A 289 -24.14 -6.92 -4.33
C LEU A 289 -23.17 -7.73 -3.47
N LEU A 290 -23.30 -9.06 -3.49
CA LEU A 290 -22.38 -10.00 -2.83
C LEU A 290 -22.27 -9.79 -1.29
N THR A 291 -23.35 -9.33 -0.65
CA THR A 291 -23.37 -9.00 0.79
C THR A 291 -24.08 -10.05 1.66
N ASN A 292 -24.48 -9.70 2.90
CA ASN A 292 -24.88 -10.64 3.96
C ASN A 292 -26.08 -11.55 3.62
N TYR A 293 -26.93 -11.14 2.68
CA TYR A 293 -28.12 -11.90 2.28
C TYR A 293 -27.84 -12.86 1.13
N TRP A 294 -26.70 -12.72 0.46
CA TRP A 294 -26.23 -13.66 -0.54
C TRP A 294 -25.58 -14.86 0.16
N LYS A 295 -25.98 -16.08 -0.22
CA LYS A 295 -25.36 -17.31 0.27
C LYS A 295 -23.98 -17.46 -0.37
N PRO A 296 -22.87 -17.39 0.41
CA PRO A 296 -21.53 -17.43 -0.17
C PRO A 296 -21.27 -18.75 -0.90
N GLN A 297 -20.90 -18.65 -2.17
CA GLN A 297 -20.38 -19.76 -2.96
C GLN A 297 -19.31 -19.24 -3.91
N LEU A 298 -18.17 -19.93 -3.97
CA LEU A 298 -17.11 -19.62 -4.92
C LEU A 298 -17.64 -19.64 -6.37
N ALA A 299 -17.11 -18.74 -7.20
CA ALA A 299 -17.37 -18.75 -8.63
C ALA A 299 -16.92 -20.10 -9.25
N PRO A 300 -17.57 -20.58 -10.32
CA PRO A 300 -17.25 -21.87 -10.93
C PRO A 300 -15.75 -22.03 -11.26
N GLY A 301 -15.18 -23.16 -10.83
CA GLY A 301 -13.77 -23.50 -11.06
C GLY A 301 -12.78 -22.91 -10.06
N TRP A 302 -13.20 -21.99 -9.20
CA TRP A 302 -12.34 -21.44 -8.15
C TRP A 302 -12.28 -22.34 -6.92
N ALA A 303 -11.14 -22.33 -6.24
CA ALA A 303 -10.96 -22.98 -4.95
C ALA A 303 -10.22 -22.07 -3.97
N THR A 304 -10.16 -22.44 -2.69
CA THR A 304 -9.41 -21.70 -1.66
C THR A 304 -8.17 -22.48 -1.23
N HIS A 305 -7.12 -21.74 -0.89
CA HIS A 305 -5.91 -22.26 -0.26
C HIS A 305 -5.65 -21.48 1.02
N SER A 306 -5.48 -22.17 2.15
CA SER A 306 -5.06 -21.54 3.41
C SER A 306 -3.55 -21.70 3.58
N PRO A 307 -2.76 -20.61 3.51
CA PRO A 307 -1.33 -20.69 3.72
C PRO A 307 -1.01 -21.08 5.17
N GLN A 308 -0.12 -22.05 5.36
CA GLN A 308 0.22 -22.57 6.70
C GLN A 308 0.86 -21.51 7.61
N GLU A 309 1.63 -20.59 7.03
CA GLU A 309 2.38 -19.56 7.75
C GLU A 309 1.52 -18.38 8.22
N HIS A 310 0.31 -18.26 7.67
CA HIS A 310 -0.63 -17.19 8.00
C HIS A 310 -2.00 -17.77 8.38
N PRO A 311 -2.12 -18.33 9.59
CA PRO A 311 -3.40 -18.75 10.13
C PRO A 311 -4.41 -17.60 10.08
N GLY A 312 -5.60 -17.83 9.54
CA GLY A 312 -6.63 -16.79 9.39
C GLY A 312 -6.58 -16.02 8.06
N CYS A 313 -5.63 -16.33 7.17
CA CYS A 313 -5.61 -15.84 5.79
C CYS A 313 -6.12 -16.89 4.78
N VAL A 314 -6.62 -16.43 3.64
CA VAL A 314 -7.02 -17.27 2.49
C VAL A 314 -6.50 -16.68 1.19
N CYS A 315 -5.98 -17.55 0.32
CA CYS A 315 -5.68 -17.28 -1.08
C CYS A 315 -6.70 -17.99 -1.97
N LEU A 316 -6.88 -17.48 -3.19
CA LEU A 316 -7.70 -18.15 -4.20
C LEU A 316 -6.81 -19.01 -5.12
N ILE A 317 -7.34 -20.16 -5.52
CA ILE A 317 -6.81 -20.98 -6.61
C ILE A 317 -7.66 -20.66 -7.85
N THR A 318 -7.01 -20.25 -8.93
CA THR A 318 -7.65 -19.92 -10.20
C THR A 318 -8.27 -21.17 -10.84
N PRO A 319 -9.21 -21.00 -11.79
CA PRO A 319 -9.76 -22.13 -12.56
C PRO A 319 -8.72 -22.94 -13.33
N THR A 320 -7.52 -22.39 -13.57
CA THR A 320 -6.39 -23.08 -14.21
C THR A 320 -5.52 -23.86 -13.21
N GLY A 321 -5.85 -23.82 -11.91
CA GLY A 321 -5.14 -24.54 -10.84
C GLY A 321 -3.94 -23.80 -10.24
N SER A 322 -3.71 -22.52 -10.59
CA SER A 322 -2.61 -21.73 -10.02
C SER A 322 -3.08 -20.95 -8.79
N ILE A 323 -2.23 -20.81 -7.78
CA ILE A 323 -2.52 -19.93 -6.64
C ILE A 323 -2.43 -18.48 -7.14
N LEU A 324 -3.50 -17.71 -6.93
CA LEU A 324 -3.49 -16.28 -7.13
C LEU A 324 -2.62 -15.66 -6.03
N ASN A 325 -1.60 -14.88 -6.42
CA ASN A 325 -0.77 -14.10 -5.51
C ASN A 325 -1.61 -12.96 -4.92
N THR A 326 -2.52 -13.30 -4.02
CA THR A 326 -3.43 -12.38 -3.35
C THR A 326 -3.86 -13.03 -2.05
N VAL A 327 -3.76 -12.28 -0.96
CA VAL A 327 -4.15 -12.76 0.35
C VAL A 327 -5.33 -11.95 0.85
N ILE A 328 -6.37 -12.67 1.27
CA ILE A 328 -7.49 -12.16 2.04
C ILE A 328 -7.14 -12.40 3.52
N HIS A 329 -7.03 -11.32 4.30
CA HIS A 329 -6.58 -11.38 5.70
C HIS A 329 -7.66 -11.80 6.70
N SER A 330 -8.90 -11.93 6.23
CA SER A 330 -9.99 -12.52 6.99
C SER A 330 -10.47 -13.78 6.26
N ALA A 331 -10.07 -14.94 6.78
CA ALA A 331 -10.48 -16.27 6.30
C ALA A 331 -11.96 -16.56 6.57
N ASN A 332 -12.85 -15.73 6.01
CA ASN A 332 -14.27 -16.02 5.96
C ASN A 332 -14.66 -16.42 4.53
N GLU A 333 -15.58 -17.39 4.43
CA GLU A 333 -16.04 -17.95 3.15
C GLU A 333 -16.64 -16.87 2.24
N LYS A 334 -17.24 -15.83 2.83
CA LYS A 334 -17.88 -14.73 2.12
C LYS A 334 -16.87 -13.89 1.31
N ASN A 335 -15.73 -13.56 1.90
CA ASN A 335 -14.72 -12.73 1.26
C ASN A 335 -14.03 -13.48 0.13
N ALA A 336 -13.72 -14.76 0.34
CA ALA A 336 -13.21 -15.62 -0.73
C ALA A 336 -14.21 -15.78 -1.88
N ALA A 337 -15.49 -16.00 -1.56
CA ALA A 337 -16.55 -16.09 -2.54
C ALA A 337 -16.71 -14.78 -3.33
N ALA A 338 -16.85 -13.64 -2.64
CA ALA A 338 -16.96 -12.34 -3.29
C ALA A 338 -15.77 -12.08 -4.22
N LEU A 339 -14.53 -12.26 -3.75
CA LEU A 339 -13.35 -12.04 -4.59
C LEU A 339 -13.33 -12.97 -5.82
N SER A 340 -13.73 -14.24 -5.70
CA SER A 340 -13.76 -15.17 -6.84
C SER A 340 -14.75 -14.73 -7.93
N HIS A 341 -15.89 -14.16 -7.56
CA HIS A 341 -16.86 -13.58 -8.52
C HIS A 341 -16.33 -12.30 -9.16
N LEU A 342 -15.72 -11.41 -8.37
CA LEU A 342 -15.08 -10.19 -8.88
C LEU A 342 -13.95 -10.50 -9.87
N MET A 343 -13.13 -11.51 -9.58
CA MET A 343 -12.03 -11.93 -10.43
C MET A 343 -12.47 -12.61 -11.73
N SER A 344 -13.74 -13.01 -11.84
CA SER A 344 -14.32 -13.55 -13.08
C SER A 344 -14.67 -12.45 -14.09
N LEU A 345 -14.48 -11.17 -13.74
CA LEU A 345 -14.73 -10.00 -14.57
C LEU A 345 -13.49 -9.10 -14.67
N SER A 346 -13.41 -8.26 -15.70
CA SER A 346 -12.44 -7.15 -15.76
C SER A 346 -12.76 -6.06 -14.70
N PRO A 347 -11.81 -5.18 -14.30
CA PRO A 347 -12.12 -4.10 -13.36
C PRO A 347 -13.23 -3.17 -13.87
N THR A 348 -13.20 -2.84 -15.16
CA THR A 348 -14.25 -2.09 -15.88
C THR A 348 -15.62 -2.74 -15.70
N GLU A 349 -15.75 -4.04 -16.00
CA GLU A 349 -17.03 -4.77 -15.87
C GLU A 349 -17.50 -4.88 -14.42
N VAL A 350 -16.58 -5.02 -13.46
CA VAL A 350 -16.94 -4.98 -12.03
C VAL A 350 -17.57 -3.64 -11.71
N ILE A 351 -16.91 -2.53 -12.03
CA ILE A 351 -17.44 -1.18 -11.77
C ILE A 351 -18.81 -0.99 -12.44
N ASP A 352 -18.97 -1.44 -13.69
CA ASP A 352 -20.24 -1.40 -14.42
C ASP A 352 -21.38 -2.09 -13.67
N CYS A 353 -21.11 -3.25 -13.07
CA CYS A 353 -22.12 -3.98 -12.30
C CYS A 353 -22.59 -3.20 -11.07
N PHE A 354 -21.69 -2.51 -10.37
CA PHE A 354 -22.04 -1.76 -9.16
C PHE A 354 -22.80 -0.47 -9.44
N ILE A 355 -22.55 0.19 -10.57
CA ILE A 355 -23.21 1.46 -10.94
C ILE A 355 -24.54 1.28 -11.67
N GLN A 356 -24.92 0.05 -12.01
CA GLN A 356 -26.23 -0.28 -12.60
C GLN A 356 -27.20 -0.75 -11.52
N GLU A 357 -28.41 -0.20 -11.45
CA GLU A 357 -29.43 -0.61 -10.46
C GLU A 357 -29.65 -2.12 -10.44
N THR A 358 -29.73 -2.73 -11.62
CA THR A 358 -29.94 -4.17 -11.82
C THR A 358 -28.80 -5.05 -11.31
N GLY A 359 -27.65 -4.48 -10.95
CA GLY A 359 -26.46 -5.23 -10.56
C GLY A 359 -25.68 -5.83 -11.72
N GLY A 360 -26.09 -5.57 -12.97
CA GLY A 360 -25.43 -6.07 -14.18
C GLY A 360 -25.25 -7.59 -14.15
N ARG A 361 -24.01 -8.05 -14.34
CA ARG A 361 -23.68 -9.49 -14.30
C ARG A 361 -23.77 -10.11 -12.91
N PHE A 362 -23.87 -9.29 -11.86
CA PHE A 362 -24.11 -9.76 -10.50
C PHE A 362 -25.59 -9.83 -10.13
N HIS A 363 -26.51 -9.64 -11.10
CA HIS A 363 -27.95 -9.65 -10.84
C HIS A 363 -28.43 -10.95 -10.17
N GLU A 364 -27.92 -12.11 -10.58
CA GLU A 364 -28.28 -13.40 -9.97
C GLU A 364 -27.73 -13.58 -8.55
N GLN A 365 -26.76 -12.76 -8.16
CA GLN A 365 -26.14 -12.72 -6.83
C GLN A 365 -26.66 -11.55 -5.99
N LEU A 366 -27.70 -10.85 -6.44
CA LEU A 366 -28.43 -9.89 -5.62
C LEU A 366 -29.08 -10.60 -4.44
N ASP A 367 -29.21 -9.86 -3.34
CA ASP A 367 -30.12 -10.20 -2.25
C ASP A 367 -31.53 -10.49 -2.83
N PRO A 368 -32.10 -11.70 -2.62
CA PRO A 368 -33.44 -12.02 -3.08
C PRO A 368 -34.56 -11.21 -2.38
N GLY A 369 -34.22 -10.28 -1.49
CA GLY A 369 -35.18 -9.48 -0.72
C GLY A 369 -35.79 -10.28 0.44
N PRO A 370 -36.59 -9.65 1.31
CA PRO A 370 -37.16 -10.33 2.46
C PRO A 370 -38.05 -11.48 1.99
N SER A 371 -37.82 -12.66 2.56
CA SER A 371 -38.60 -13.87 2.32
C SER A 371 -40.09 -13.57 2.49
N SER A 372 -40.83 -13.62 1.40
CA SER A 372 -42.28 -13.68 1.43
C SER A 372 -42.70 -15.00 2.07
N THR A 373 -42.82 -15.02 3.39
CA THR A 373 -43.53 -16.08 4.10
C THR A 373 -44.96 -16.07 3.60
N PRO A 374 -45.49 -17.15 3.00
CA PRO A 374 -46.90 -17.20 2.72
C PRO A 374 -47.63 -17.30 4.05
N SER A 375 -48.35 -16.24 4.41
CA SER A 375 -49.37 -16.28 5.44
C SER A 375 -50.34 -17.42 5.12
N ARG A 376 -50.21 -18.51 5.87
CA ARG A 376 -51.23 -19.55 5.94
C ARG A 376 -52.40 -18.98 6.73
N THR A 377 -53.47 -18.64 6.01
CA THR A 377 -54.84 -18.60 6.53
C THR A 377 -55.30 -19.99 6.93
#